data_AF-A0A2T2YSQ3-F1
#
_entry.id   AF-A0A2T2YSQ3-F1
#
_cell.length_a   1.000
_cell.length_b   1.000
_cell.length_c   1.000
_cell.angle_alpha   90.00
_cell.angle_beta   90.00
_cell.angle_gamma   90.00
#
_symmetry.space_group_name_H-M   'P 1'
#
loop_
_entity.id
_entity.type
_entity.pdbx_description
1 polymer ?
#
loop_
_entity_poly.entity_id
_entity_poly.type
_entity_poly.pdbx_seq_one_letter_code
_entity_poly.pdbx_strand_id
1 'polypeptide(L)' 'MAKEIDRVRARSALETVKESPFIALVAAVPVIVVLGVVWALTNWFVALLVLVLLGAVVVVRGKFLR' A
#
# COMPACT_ATOMS: atom_id res chain seq x y z
N MET A 1 23.18 -4.39 -4.83
CA MET A 1 23.06 -3.17 -3.99
C MET A 1 21.67 -3.13 -3.39
N ALA A 2 21.54 -3.42 -2.09
CA ALA A 2 20.28 -3.18 -1.39
C ALA A 2 20.02 -1.66 -1.40
N LYS A 3 18.86 -1.23 -1.90
CA LYS A 3 18.44 0.17 -1.82
C LYS A 3 18.10 0.40 -0.34
N GLU A 4 18.99 1.02 0.41
CA GLU A 4 18.69 1.41 1.79
C GLU A 4 17.43 2.28 1.77
N ILE A 5 16.49 1.98 2.67
CA ILE A 5 15.29 2.81 2.83
C ILE A 5 15.78 4.16 3.32
N ASP A 6 15.62 5.18 2.49
CA ASP A 6 15.92 6.55 2.87
C ASP A 6 14.99 6.95 4.02
N ARG A 7 15.58 7.04 5.21
CA ARG A 7 14.89 7.38 6.45
C ARG A 7 14.23 8.76 6.36
N VAL A 8 14.82 9.71 5.62
CA VAL A 8 14.24 11.04 5.41
C VAL A 8 12.97 10.92 4.58
N ARG A 9 13.02 10.17 3.47
CA ARG A 9 11.86 9.97 2.60
C ARG A 9 10.73 9.21 3.31
N ALA A 10 11.07 8.20 4.11
CA ALA A 10 10.10 7.46 4.91
C ALA A 10 9.44 8.35 5.98
N ARG A 11 10.22 9.21 6.66
CA ARG A 11 9.67 10.18 7.62
C ARG A 11 8.78 11.22 6.93
N SER A 12 9.19 11.78 5.80
CA SER A 12 8.41 12.77 5.06
C SER A 12 7.05 12.22 4.60
N ALA A 13 7.02 10.97 4.14
CA ALA A 13 5.77 10.29 3.81
C ALA A 13 4.86 10.14 5.05
N LEU A 14 5.43 9.77 6.21
CA LEU A 14 4.69 9.67 7.46
C LEU A 14 4.14 11.03 7.93
N GLU A 15 4.93 12.09 7.82
CA GLU A 15 4.48 13.45 8.16
C GLU A 15 3.33 13.91 7.25
N THR A 16 3.35 13.54 5.96
CA THR A 16 2.24 13.84 5.03
C THR A 16 0.94 13.16 5.46
N VAL A 17 1.02 11.91 5.91
CA VAL A 17 -0.15 11.16 6.41
C VAL A 17 -0.70 11.77 7.69
N LYS A 18 0.19 12.25 8.58
CA LYS A 18 -0.23 12.90 9.83
C LYS A 18 -0.84 14.29 9.59
N GLU A 19 -0.29 15.05 8.67
CA GLU A 19 -0.74 16.40 8.33
C GLU A 19 -2.14 16.38 7.70
N SER A 20 -2.40 15.43 6.81
CA SER A 20 -3.71 15.29 6.16
C SER A 20 -4.21 13.85 6.14
N PRO A 21 -4.74 13.36 7.27
CA PRO A 21 -5.19 11.97 7.38
C PRO A 21 -6.36 11.67 6.45
N PHE A 22 -7.24 12.66 6.19
CA PHE A 22 -8.35 12.48 5.27
C PHE A 22 -7.88 12.23 3.83
N ILE A 23 -6.89 12.99 3.36
CA ILE A 23 -6.33 12.78 2.01
C ILE A 23 -5.64 11.42 1.92
N ALA A 24 -4.93 11.00 2.97
CA ALA A 24 -4.32 9.67 3.03
C ALA A 24 -5.38 8.56 2.94
N LEU A 25 -6.53 8.71 3.60
CA LEU A 25 -7.65 7.78 3.47
C LEU A 25 -8.22 7.75 2.05
N VAL A 26 -8.45 8.93 1.44
CA VAL A 26 -8.91 9.02 0.05
C VAL A 26 -7.94 8.32 -0.90
N ALA A 27 -6.63 8.49 -0.72
CA ALA A 27 -5.62 7.79 -1.50
C ALA A 27 -5.65 6.27 -1.29
N ALA A 28 -6.04 5.80 -0.10
CA ALA A 28 -6.17 4.37 0.22
C ALA A 28 -7.50 3.75 -0.26
N VAL A 29 -8.51 4.55 -0.63
CA VAL A 29 -9.85 4.07 -1.04
C VAL A 29 -9.81 2.94 -2.07
N PRO A 30 -9.04 3.02 -3.18
CA PRO A 30 -9.04 1.96 -4.18
C PRO A 30 -8.64 0.59 -3.61
N VAL A 31 -7.67 0.58 -2.68
CA VAL A 31 -7.21 -0.65 -2.02
C VAL A 31 -8.29 -1.16 -1.06
N ILE A 32 -8.89 -0.27 -0.26
CA ILE A 32 -9.96 -0.62 0.68
C ILE A 32 -11.17 -1.22 -0.04
N VAL A 33 -11.56 -0.64 -1.18
CA VAL A 33 -12.68 -1.15 -2.00
C VAL A 33 -12.37 -2.56 -2.52
N VAL A 34 -11.19 -2.79 -3.09
CA VAL A 34 -10.79 -4.12 -3.57
C VAL A 34 -10.81 -5.14 -2.43
N LEU A 35 -10.25 -4.79 -1.27
CA LEU A 35 -10.25 -5.68 -0.10
C LEU A 35 -11.67 -5.97 0.41
N GLY A 36 -12.53 -4.95 0.48
CA GLY A 36 -13.92 -5.12 0.90
C GLY A 36 -14.70 -6.04 -0.03
N VAL A 37 -14.53 -5.88 -1.35
CA VAL A 37 -15.17 -6.74 -2.36
C VAL A 37 -14.65 -8.18 -2.25
N VAL A 38 -13.34 -8.39 -2.19
CA VAL A 38 -12.76 -9.75 -2.07
C VAL A 38 -13.22 -10.42 -0.79
N TRP A 39 -13.20 -9.70 0.33
CA TRP A 39 -13.63 -10.24 1.62
C TRP A 39 -15.11 -10.64 1.60
N ALA A 40 -15.98 -9.79 1.03
CA ALA A 40 -17.41 -10.05 0.93
C ALA A 40 -17.75 -11.28 0.05
N LEU A 41 -16.95 -11.54 -1.00
CA LEU A 41 -17.20 -12.63 -1.94
C LEU A 41 -16.51 -13.94 -1.59
N THR A 42 -15.50 -13.91 -0.71
CA THR A 42 -14.65 -15.07 -0.40
C THR A 42 -14.53 -15.26 1.11
N ASN A 43 -13.41 -14.85 1.70
CA ASN A 43 -13.15 -14.80 3.13
C ASN A 43 -11.95 -13.87 3.42
N TRP A 44 -11.68 -13.64 4.71
CA TRP A 44 -10.62 -12.74 5.15
C TRP A 44 -9.20 -13.18 4.73
N PHE A 45 -8.91 -14.49 4.68
CA PHE A 45 -7.58 -14.98 4.29
C PHE A 45 -7.26 -14.67 2.81
N VAL A 46 -8.26 -14.75 1.93
CA VAL A 46 -8.08 -14.38 0.52
C VAL A 46 -7.81 -12.88 0.39
N ALA A 47 -8.51 -12.03 1.16
CA ALA A 47 -8.25 -10.59 1.19
C ALA A 47 -6.82 -10.26 1.66
N LEU A 48 -6.32 -10.94 2.69
CA LEU A 48 -4.93 -10.80 3.14
C LEU A 48 -3.94 -11.21 2.05
N LEU A 49 -4.20 -12.30 1.35
CA LEU A 49 -3.35 -12.78 0.27
C LEU A 49 -3.29 -11.76 -0.88
N VAL A 50 -4.43 -11.17 -1.25
CA VAL A 50 -4.51 -10.06 -2.22
C VAL A 50 -3.70 -8.85 -1.76
N LEU A 51 -3.78 -8.46 -0.48
CA LEU A 51 -3.00 -7.35 0.07
C LEU A 51 -1.49 -7.59 -0.05
N VAL A 52 -1.03 -8.80 0.27
CA VAL A 52 0.38 -9.19 0.13
C VAL A 52 0.82 -9.15 -1.33
N LEU A 53 0.00 -9.67 -2.25
CA LEU A 53 0.30 -9.63 -3.69
C LEU A 53 0.37 -8.19 -4.22
N LEU A 54 -0.54 -7.31 -3.81
CA LEU A 54 -0.48 -5.89 -4.18
C LEU A 54 0.82 -5.23 -3.70
N GLY A 55 1.21 -5.48 -2.44
CA GLY A 55 2.49 -5.02 -1.90
C GLY A 55 3.68 -5.54 -2.69
N ALA A 56 3.69 -6.84 -3.03
CA ALA A 56 4.75 -7.46 -3.81
C ALA A 56 4.84 -6.85 -5.22
N VAL A 57 3.70 -6.64 -5.89
CA VAL A 57 3.66 -6.00 -7.23
C VAL A 57 4.23 -4.59 -7.18
N VAL A 58 3.88 -3.78 -6.18
CA VAL A 58 4.42 -2.41 -6.03
C VAL A 58 5.94 -2.43 -5.85
N VAL A 59 6.47 -3.31 -4.99
CA VAL A 59 7.91 -3.45 -4.76
C VAL A 59 8.63 -3.90 -6.03
N VAL A 60 8.06 -4.87 -6.73
CA VAL A 60 8.64 -5.43 -7.97
C VAL A 60 8.58 -4.42 -9.11
N ARG A 61 7.45 -3.73 -9.34
CA ARG A 61 7.36 -2.67 -10.35
C ARG A 61 8.27 -1.49 -10.05
N GLY A 62 8.39 -1.09 -8.78
CA GLY A 62 9.31 -0.03 -8.37
C GLY A 62 10.79 -0.38 -8.63
N LYS A 63 11.11 -1.68 -8.75
CA LYS A 63 12.42 -2.17 -9.18
C LYS A 63 12.61 -2.10 -10.71
N PHE A 64 11.53 -2.29 -11.49
CA PHE A 64 11.57 -2.36 -12.95
C PHE A 64 11.29 -1.04 -13.69
N LEU A 65 10.68 -0.03 -13.05
CA LEU A 65 10.45 1.29 -13.64
C LEU A 65 11.67 2.24 -13.50
N ARG A 66 12.90 1.69 -13.55
CA ARG A 66 14.16 2.43 -13.51
C ARG A 66 14.98 2.15 -14.76
#